data_AF-A0A2W5KNI2-F1
#
_entry.id   AF-A0A2W5KNI2-F1
#
_cell.length_a   1.000
_cell.length_b   1.000
_cell.length_c   1.000
_cell.angle_alpha   90.00
_cell.angle_beta   90.00
_cell.angle_gamma   90.00
#
_symmetry.space_group_name_H-M   'P 1'
#
loop_
_entity.id
_entity.type
_entity.pdbx_description
1 polymer ?
#
loop_
_entity_poly.entity_id
_entity_poly.type
_entity_poly.pdbx_seq_one_letter_code
_entity_poly.pdbx_strand_id
1 'polypeptide(L)'
;MSDTAPSSNYIELAADIVSAYVSNNSVAASDLPSLINEVHAALTRVSTGTVEAVVEAPKPAVPLKKSVTSDYIICLEDGKKFKSLKRHLRTQYNMSPEEYREKWGLPADYPMVAPNYAAARSELAKKMGLGQQRGKRSS
;
A
#
# COMPACT_ATOMS: atom_id res chain seq x y z
N MET A 1 -38.08 -12.35 15.53
CA MET A 1 -37.86 -13.73 15.05
C MET A 1 -36.57 -13.70 14.25
N SER A 2 -35.55 -14.40 14.72
CA SER A 2 -34.21 -14.40 14.14
C SER A 2 -34.13 -15.45 13.04
N ASP A 3 -33.96 -15.03 11.79
CA ASP A 3 -33.78 -15.92 10.65
C ASP A 3 -32.28 -16.20 10.47
N THR A 4 -31.81 -17.22 11.18
CA THR A 4 -30.45 -17.76 11.05
C THR A 4 -30.53 -19.02 10.19
N ALA A 5 -30.29 -18.91 8.88
CA ALA A 5 -29.49 -19.85 8.07
C ALA A 5 -29.64 -19.62 6.55
N PRO A 6 -28.64 -19.03 5.86
CA PRO A 6 -28.52 -19.16 4.41
C PRO A 6 -27.36 -20.08 3.97
N SER A 7 -26.57 -20.66 4.89
CA SER A 7 -25.36 -21.43 4.54
C SER A 7 -25.61 -22.73 3.78
N SER A 8 -26.73 -23.41 4.00
CA SER A 8 -27.00 -24.72 3.38
C SER A 8 -27.30 -24.65 1.88
N ASN A 9 -27.85 -23.53 1.38
CA ASN A 9 -28.21 -23.40 -0.04
C ASN A 9 -27.03 -23.04 -0.96
N TYR A 10 -26.01 -22.34 -0.47
CA TYR A 10 -24.89 -21.91 -1.33
C TYR A 10 -23.96 -23.06 -1.73
N ILE A 11 -23.85 -24.08 -0.89
CA ILE A 11 -23.06 -25.27 -1.19
C ILE A 11 -23.74 -26.08 -2.31
N GLU A 12 -25.05 -26.27 -2.24
CA GLU A 12 -25.83 -26.96 -3.29
C GLU A 12 -25.77 -26.18 -4.61
N LEU A 13 -25.98 -24.85 -4.58
CA LEU A 13 -25.86 -24.00 -5.76
C LEU A 13 -24.44 -24.00 -6.35
N ALA A 14 -23.40 -23.99 -5.51
CA ALA A 14 -22.02 -24.08 -5.98
C ALA A 14 -21.73 -25.43 -6.65
N ALA A 15 -22.22 -26.53 -6.08
CA ALA A 15 -22.07 -27.87 -6.65
C ALA A 15 -22.78 -27.98 -8.01
N ASP A 16 -23.98 -27.43 -8.14
CA ASP A 16 -24.72 -27.39 -9.41
C ASP A 16 -23.98 -26.58 -10.48
N ILE A 17 -23.46 -25.39 -10.12
CA ILE A 17 -22.70 -24.54 -11.04
C ILE A 17 -21.40 -25.22 -11.48
N VAL A 18 -20.65 -25.81 -10.53
CA VAL A 18 -19.38 -26.49 -10.85
C VAL A 18 -19.64 -27.74 -11.69
N SER A 19 -20.67 -28.53 -11.39
CA SER A 19 -21.02 -29.72 -12.18
C SER A 19 -21.43 -29.38 -13.62
N ALA A 20 -22.21 -28.30 -13.81
CA ALA A 20 -22.55 -27.78 -15.13
C ALA A 20 -21.30 -27.26 -15.87
N TYR A 21 -20.39 -26.59 -15.16
CA TYR A 21 -19.17 -26.06 -15.75
C TYR A 21 -18.21 -27.18 -16.21
N VAL A 22 -17.93 -28.18 -15.37
CA VAL A 22 -17.02 -29.29 -15.72
C VAL A 22 -17.63 -30.29 -16.71
N SER A 23 -18.97 -30.36 -16.80
CA SER A 23 -19.61 -31.19 -17.84
C SER A 23 -19.46 -30.59 -19.25
N ASN A 24 -19.30 -29.27 -19.35
CA ASN A 24 -19.13 -28.56 -20.62
C ASN A 24 -17.70 -28.06 -20.87
N ASN A 25 -16.81 -28.12 -19.86
CA ASN A 25 -15.43 -27.64 -19.95
C ASN A 25 -14.47 -28.64 -19.32
N SER A 26 -13.31 -28.86 -19.96
CA SER A 26 -12.26 -29.71 -19.40
C SER A 26 -11.46 -28.95 -18.35
N VAL A 27 -11.55 -29.39 -17.09
CA VAL A 27 -10.83 -28.81 -15.94
C VAL A 27 -9.89 -29.85 -15.37
N ALA A 28 -8.65 -29.47 -15.05
CA ALA A 28 -7.71 -30.38 -14.41
C ALA A 28 -8.17 -30.71 -12.99
N ALA A 29 -7.94 -31.96 -12.55
CA ALA A 29 -8.31 -32.39 -11.20
C ALA A 29 -7.64 -31.56 -10.08
N SER A 30 -6.48 -30.95 -10.37
CA SER A 30 -5.77 -30.02 -9.48
C SER A 30 -6.51 -28.71 -9.27
N ASP A 31 -7.32 -28.28 -10.24
CA ASP A 31 -7.93 -26.95 -10.28
C ASP A 31 -9.36 -26.97 -9.73
N LEU A 32 -9.94 -28.16 -9.60
CA LEU A 32 -11.29 -28.41 -9.08
C LEU A 32 -11.50 -27.84 -7.66
N PRO A 33 -10.57 -28.04 -6.69
CA PRO A 33 -10.72 -27.45 -5.36
C PRO A 33 -10.72 -25.92 -5.39
N SER A 34 -9.90 -25.31 -6.24
CA SER A 34 -9.84 -23.85 -6.39
C SER A 34 -11.14 -23.31 -6.98
N LEU A 35 -11.66 -23.96 -8.03
CA LEU A 35 -12.90 -23.59 -8.69
C LEU A 35 -14.10 -23.65 -7.73
N ILE A 36 -14.21 -24.69 -6.92
CA ILE A 36 -15.28 -24.82 -5.91
C ILE A 36 -15.21 -23.67 -4.90
N ASN A 37 -14.01 -23.35 -4.39
CA ASN A 37 -13.82 -22.25 -3.44
C ASN A 37 -14.19 -20.89 -4.06
N GLU A 38 -13.79 -20.64 -5.31
CA GLU A 38 -14.09 -19.39 -6.01
C GLU A 38 -15.59 -19.18 -6.21
N VAL A 39 -16.31 -20.20 -6.67
CA VAL A 39 -17.77 -20.14 -6.89
C VAL A 39 -18.50 -19.97 -5.56
N HIS A 40 -18.13 -20.74 -4.52
CA HIS A 40 -18.74 -20.61 -3.20
C HIS A 40 -18.48 -19.23 -2.57
N ALA A 41 -17.26 -18.70 -2.70
CA ALA A 41 -16.92 -17.36 -2.23
C ALA A 41 -17.63 -16.26 -3.04
N ALA A 42 -17.84 -16.46 -4.35
CA ALA A 42 -18.62 -15.54 -5.17
C ALA A 42 -20.10 -15.50 -4.74
N LEU A 43 -20.73 -16.66 -4.54
CA LEU A 43 -22.12 -16.76 -4.07
C LEU A 43 -22.29 -16.15 -2.67
N THR A 44 -21.34 -16.41 -1.78
CA THR A 44 -21.34 -15.84 -0.43
C THR A 44 -21.24 -14.32 -0.49
N ARG A 45 -20.31 -13.75 -1.28
CA ARG A 45 -20.16 -12.30 -1.47
C ARG A 45 -21.41 -11.63 -2.01
N VAL A 46 -22.09 -12.27 -2.97
CA VAL A 46 -23.35 -11.75 -3.53
C VAL A 46 -24.47 -11.78 -2.48
N SER A 47 -24.54 -12.84 -1.68
CA SER A 47 -25.54 -13.00 -0.62
C SER A 47 -25.38 -11.99 0.52
N THR A 48 -24.16 -11.80 1.00
CA THR A 48 -23.89 -10.93 2.15
C THR A 48 -23.89 -9.45 1.78
N GLY A 49 -23.94 -9.11 0.48
CA GLY A 49 -23.81 -7.74 0.00
C GLY A 49 -22.45 -7.11 0.34
N THR A 50 -21.53 -7.89 0.90
CA THR A 50 -20.16 -7.46 1.18
C THR A 50 -19.39 -7.61 -0.11
N VAL A 51 -19.43 -6.56 -0.92
CA VAL A 51 -18.34 -6.28 -1.84
C VAL A 51 -17.12 -6.05 -0.95
N GLU A 52 -16.40 -7.12 -0.61
CA GLU A 52 -15.03 -6.99 -0.14
C GLU A 52 -14.33 -6.26 -1.28
N ALA A 53 -14.11 -4.97 -1.05
CA ALA A 53 -13.23 -4.16 -1.86
C ALA A 53 -11.94 -4.97 -1.92
N VAL A 54 -11.67 -5.54 -3.09
CA VAL A 54 -10.35 -6.07 -3.43
C VAL A 54 -9.41 -4.98 -2.98
N VAL A 55 -8.65 -5.23 -1.93
CA VAL A 55 -7.56 -4.36 -1.51
C VAL A 55 -6.55 -4.51 -2.64
N GLU A 56 -6.80 -3.80 -3.75
CA GLU A 56 -5.81 -3.60 -4.79
C GLU A 56 -4.63 -3.03 -4.01
N ALA A 57 -3.54 -3.81 -3.96
CA ALA A 57 -2.28 -3.35 -3.41
C ALA A 57 -2.07 -1.93 -3.93
N PRO A 58 -1.89 -0.93 -3.05
CA PRO A 58 -1.98 0.47 -3.43
C PRO A 58 -0.97 0.70 -4.55
N LYS A 59 -1.49 0.83 -5.79
CA LYS A 59 -0.66 1.09 -6.95
C LYS A 59 -0.03 2.45 -6.66
N PRO A 60 1.32 2.54 -6.62
CA PRO A 60 1.97 3.79 -6.25
C PRO A 60 1.47 4.88 -7.20
N ALA A 61 0.98 5.99 -6.64
CA ALA A 61 0.34 7.06 -7.41
C ALA A 61 1.23 7.59 -8.56
N VAL A 62 2.54 7.40 -8.43
CA VAL A 62 3.53 7.64 -9.47
C VAL A 62 4.63 6.58 -9.41
N PRO A 63 5.31 6.27 -10.53
CA PRO A 63 6.53 5.47 -10.52
C PRO A 63 7.56 6.06 -9.56
N LEU A 64 8.23 5.22 -8.77
CA LEU A 64 9.24 5.62 -7.76
C LEU A 64 10.36 6.52 -8.33
N LYS A 65 10.67 6.37 -9.62
CA LYS A 65 11.67 7.21 -10.32
C LYS A 65 11.18 8.63 -10.59
N LYS A 66 9.86 8.87 -10.60
CA LYS A 66 9.21 10.16 -10.88
C LYS A 66 8.64 10.83 -9.62
N SER A 67 8.70 10.17 -8.46
CA SER A 67 8.21 10.74 -7.21
C SER A 67 9.12 11.82 -6.65
N VAL A 68 10.40 11.83 -7.01
CA VAL A 68 11.36 12.88 -6.60
C VAL A 68 11.65 13.79 -7.77
N THR A 69 11.39 15.08 -7.59
CA THR A 69 11.84 16.14 -8.49
C THR A 69 12.68 17.16 -7.71
N SER A 70 13.48 17.96 -8.42
CA SER A 70 14.38 18.93 -7.80
C SER A 70 13.65 19.93 -6.88
N ASP A 71 12.43 20.32 -7.24
CA ASP A 71 11.65 21.35 -6.54
C ASP A 71 10.54 20.80 -5.63
N TYR A 72 10.07 19.57 -5.89
CA TYR A 72 9.00 18.93 -5.11
C TYR A 72 9.14 17.40 -5.08
N ILE A 73 8.61 16.81 -4.02
CA ILE A 73 8.46 15.36 -3.85
C ILE A 73 6.97 15.02 -3.86
N ILE A 74 6.62 13.94 -4.56
CA ILE A 74 5.26 13.42 -4.68
C ILE A 74 5.08 12.32 -3.64
N CYS A 75 3.99 12.38 -2.89
CA CYS A 75 3.62 11.31 -1.96
C CYS A 75 3.03 10.13 -2.75
N LEU A 76 3.52 8.92 -2.51
CA LEU A 76 3.03 7.69 -3.15
C LEU A 76 1.64 7.27 -2.65
N GLU A 77 1.20 7.80 -1.50
CA GLU A 77 -0.11 7.48 -0.89
C GLU A 77 -1.24 8.31 -1.49
N ASP A 78 -1.02 9.60 -1.73
CA ASP A 78 -2.08 10.53 -2.18
C ASP A 78 -1.79 11.19 -3.54
N GLY A 79 -0.60 10.99 -4.12
CA GLY A 79 -0.19 11.57 -5.40
C GLY A 79 0.04 13.09 -5.37
N LYS A 80 0.02 13.74 -4.20
CA LYS A 80 0.17 15.20 -4.09
C LYS A 80 1.63 15.61 -4.00
N LYS A 81 1.91 16.83 -4.50
CA LYS A 81 3.24 17.44 -4.56
C LYS A 81 3.51 18.25 -3.29
N PHE A 82 4.64 17.97 -2.63
CA PHE A 82 5.07 18.66 -1.43
C PHE A 82 6.54 19.06 -1.53
N LYS A 83 6.95 20.11 -0.83
CA LYS A 83 8.38 20.42 -0.65
C LYS A 83 9.04 19.53 0.42
N SER A 84 8.23 19.07 1.38
CA SER A 84 8.64 18.20 2.48
C SER A 84 7.58 17.13 2.74
N LEU A 85 7.92 15.88 2.44
CA LEU A 85 7.04 14.73 2.65
C LEU A 85 6.96 14.37 4.15
N LYS A 86 8.06 14.59 4.91
CA LYS A 86 8.14 14.27 6.34
C LYS A 86 7.00 14.88 7.17
N ARG A 87 6.63 16.14 6.90
CA ARG A 87 5.54 16.81 7.62
C ARG A 87 4.20 16.15 7.30
N HIS A 88 3.95 15.90 6.02
CA HIS A 88 2.71 15.30 5.53
C HIS A 88 2.50 13.90 6.12
N LEU A 89 3.53 13.04 6.07
CA LEU A 89 3.50 11.69 6.65
C LEU A 89 3.11 11.69 8.13
N ARG A 90 3.73 12.58 8.92
CA ARG A 90 3.42 12.67 10.35
C ARG A 90 2.02 13.20 10.63
N THR A 91 1.51 14.15 9.84
CA THR A 91 0.21 14.78 10.11
C THR A 91 -0.98 14.01 9.57
N GLN A 92 -0.82 13.31 8.44
CA GLN A 92 -1.93 12.62 7.77
C GLN A 92 -1.93 11.12 8.08
N TYR A 93 -0.75 10.52 8.16
CA TYR A 93 -0.59 9.08 8.30
C TYR A 93 0.03 8.68 9.64
N ASN A 94 0.38 9.65 10.49
CA ASN A 94 1.09 9.45 11.76
C ASN A 94 2.31 8.52 11.63
N MET A 95 2.97 8.57 10.47
CA MET A 95 3.99 7.61 10.05
C MET A 95 5.36 8.28 10.00
N SER A 96 6.39 7.55 10.40
CA SER A 96 7.78 7.95 10.28
C SER A 96 8.28 7.81 8.83
N PRO A 97 9.33 8.54 8.45
CA PRO A 97 9.94 8.36 7.13
C PRO A 97 10.53 6.96 6.91
N GLU A 98 10.84 6.21 7.96
CA GLU A 98 11.40 4.85 7.86
C GLU A 98 10.30 3.83 7.56
N GLU A 99 9.20 3.85 8.34
CA GLU A 99 8.01 3.05 8.07
C GLU A 99 7.47 3.30 6.66
N TYR A 100 7.52 4.54 6.20
CA TYR A 100 7.12 4.88 4.84
C TYR A 100 8.00 4.22 3.77
N ARG A 101 9.32 4.12 4.02
CA ARG A 101 10.23 3.42 3.09
C ARG A 101 9.98 1.93 3.10
N GLU A 102 9.80 1.35 4.27
CA GLU A 102 9.54 -0.07 4.43
C GLU A 102 8.23 -0.45 3.75
N LYS A 103 7.16 0.33 3.97
CA LYS A 103 5.84 0.13 3.35
C LYS A 103 5.90 0.13 1.82
N TRP A 104 6.73 0.99 1.23
CA TRP A 104 6.84 1.16 -0.22
C TRP A 104 8.08 0.47 -0.84
N GLY A 105 8.85 -0.28 -0.05
CA GLY A 105 10.10 -0.91 -0.51
C GLY A 105 11.13 0.09 -1.06
N LEU A 106 11.18 1.31 -0.51
CA LEU A 106 12.06 2.37 -0.97
C LEU A 106 13.51 2.16 -0.50
N PRO A 107 14.50 2.54 -1.31
CA PRO A 107 15.90 2.57 -0.88
C PRO A 107 16.13 3.47 0.34
N ALA A 108 17.14 3.15 1.15
CA ALA A 108 17.52 3.94 2.32
C ALA A 108 17.98 5.38 1.95
N ASP A 109 18.54 5.56 0.74
CA ASP A 109 18.98 6.85 0.22
C ASP A 109 17.84 7.73 -0.30
N TYR A 110 16.60 7.24 -0.28
CA TYR A 110 15.46 7.93 -0.85
C TYR A 110 15.21 9.27 -0.10
N PRO A 111 15.23 10.41 -0.81
CA PRO A 111 15.05 11.72 -0.20
C PRO A 111 13.59 11.91 0.20
N MET A 112 13.35 12.47 1.39
CA MET A 112 12.01 12.73 1.94
C MET A 112 11.58 14.20 1.83
N VAL A 113 12.39 14.98 1.14
CA VAL A 113 12.27 16.41 0.93
C VAL A 113 12.85 16.69 -0.46
N ALA A 114 12.38 17.74 -1.13
CA ALA A 114 12.93 18.11 -2.42
C ALA A 114 14.43 18.44 -2.30
N PRO A 115 15.31 17.95 -3.21
CA PRO A 115 16.75 18.19 -3.15
C PRO A 115 17.14 19.68 -3.08
N ASN A 116 16.50 20.56 -3.87
CA ASN A 116 16.79 22.01 -3.82
C ASN A 116 16.44 22.61 -2.45
N TYR A 117 15.34 22.14 -1.85
CA TYR A 117 14.91 22.58 -0.52
C TYR A 117 15.86 22.06 0.58
N ALA A 118 16.33 20.82 0.45
CA ALA A 118 17.32 20.24 1.36
C ALA A 118 18.67 20.97 1.26
N ALA A 119 19.12 21.28 0.04
CA ALA A 119 20.37 22.00 -0.21
C ALA A 119 20.32 23.42 0.39
N ALA A 120 19.26 24.19 0.14
CA ALA A 120 19.09 25.52 0.70
C ALA A 120 19.11 25.52 2.24
N ARG A 121 18.48 24.51 2.87
CA ARG A 121 18.47 24.38 4.34
C ARG A 121 19.81 23.90 4.89
N SER A 122 20.53 23.04 4.17
CA SER A 122 21.87 22.58 4.55
C SER A 122 22.88 23.73 4.50
N GLU A 123 22.86 24.53 3.44
CA GLU A 123 23.71 25.73 3.32
C GLU A 123 23.39 26.76 4.41
N LEU A 124 22.11 26.98 4.72
CA LEU A 124 21.73 27.84 5.84
C LEU A 124 22.21 27.28 7.18
N ALA A 125 22.11 25.97 7.43
CA ALA A 125 22.58 25.36 8.68
C ALA A 125 24.11 25.45 8.82
N LYS A 126 24.87 25.23 7.75
CA LYS A 126 26.33 25.45 7.72
C LYS A 126 26.67 26.91 8.01
N LYS A 127 25.89 27.84 7.44
CA LYS A 127 26.04 29.29 7.65
C LYS A 127 25.62 29.75 9.05
N MET A 128 24.70 29.04 9.71
CA MET A 128 24.10 29.41 11.00
C MET A 128 24.73 28.73 12.23
N GLY A 129 25.53 27.67 12.10
CA GLY A 129 26.36 27.22 13.22
C GLY A 129 26.66 25.74 13.31
N LEU A 130 27.82 25.32 12.79
CA LEU A 130 28.47 24.05 13.11
C LEU A 130 30.01 24.24 13.22
N GLY A 131 30.43 25.14 14.11
CA GLY A 131 31.84 25.52 14.28
C GLY A 131 32.37 25.69 15.72
N GLN A 132 31.64 25.31 16.77
CA GLN A 132 32.14 25.33 18.16
C GLN A 132 31.68 24.13 18.97
N GLN A 133 32.13 22.92 18.60
CA GLN A 133 32.28 21.86 19.62
C GLN A 133 33.30 20.81 19.17
N ARG A 134 34.56 21.21 19.04
CA ARG A 134 35.65 20.22 18.96
C ARG A 134 36.93 20.79 19.59
N GLY A 135 37.28 20.25 20.76
CA GLY A 135 38.66 20.26 21.26
C GLY A 135 38.96 21.17 22.45
N LYS A 136 38.49 20.84 23.66
CA LYS A 136 39.26 21.10 24.88
C LYS A 136 39.13 19.95 25.86
N ARG A 137 39.83 18.85 25.55
CA ARG A 137 40.41 17.98 26.57
C ARG A 137 41.80 18.57 26.83
N SER A 138 41.98 19.18 28.00
CA SER A 138 43.29 19.60 28.50
C SER A 138 43.31 19.43 30.01
N SER A 139 44.36 18.76 30.47
CA SER A 139 44.75 18.40 31.84
C SER A 139 44.07 17.18 32.44
#